data_AF-A0A381ICK3-F1
#
_entry.id   AF-A0A381ICK3-F1
#
_cell.length_a   1.000
_cell.length_b   1.000
_cell.length_c   1.000
_cell.angle_alpha   90.00
_cell.angle_beta   90.00
_cell.angle_gamma   90.00
#
_symmetry.space_group_name_H-M   'P 1'
#
loop_
_entity.id
_entity.type
_entity.pdbx_description
1 polymer ?
#
loop_
_entity_poly.entity_id
_entity_poly.type
_entity_poly.pdbx_seq_one_letter_code
_entity_poly.pdbx_strand_id
1 'polypeptide(L)'
;MERLARREQPHIKFGMFKIRIPFIHYRFEKPEAIQGIISSMTSLGTIGLSTQILGLPYEVAWSMAIINSILYCLHVFMGDPVVPGWITASITLTTAYLLKFSMGIERIQALTALQIDLGIIFILMGITGVAGKLVSKIPNSIKGGILMGVGISTIISEFNPKGRFDSYPISITVGILVACFVMFSERFDTLKVKNKFLFHLGEYGVVSAILVSLIVGIFSREIEIPRFSFDNLVYIVDF
;
A
#
# COMPACT_ATOMS: atom_id res chain seq x y z
N MET A 1 -28.65 -17.86 -13.09
CA MET A 1 -28.12 -18.28 -11.77
C MET A 1 -28.11 -17.08 -10.85
N GLU A 2 -29.29 -16.70 -10.39
CA GLU A 2 -29.53 -15.47 -9.63
C GLU A 2 -30.33 -15.90 -8.39
N ARG A 3 -29.66 -16.06 -7.24
CA ARG A 3 -30.23 -16.23 -5.87
C ARG A 3 -29.19 -16.54 -4.78
N LEU A 4 -28.05 -15.84 -4.77
CA LEU A 4 -27.23 -15.70 -3.55
C LEU A 4 -27.04 -14.21 -3.25
N ALA A 5 -28.17 -13.51 -3.12
CA ALA A 5 -28.18 -12.17 -2.56
C ALA A 5 -27.72 -12.26 -1.08
N ARG A 6 -26.54 -11.68 -0.81
CA ARG A 6 -26.22 -10.96 0.43
C ARG A 6 -26.53 -11.68 1.76
N ARG A 7 -26.00 -12.90 1.97
CA ARG A 7 -25.78 -13.34 3.36
C ARG A 7 -24.48 -12.70 3.83
N GLU A 8 -24.53 -11.96 4.93
CA GLU A 8 -23.31 -11.46 5.57
C GLU A 8 -22.34 -12.64 5.78
N GLN A 9 -21.06 -12.43 5.45
CA GLN A 9 -20.06 -13.48 5.65
C GLN A 9 -20.06 -13.92 7.13
N PRO A 10 -19.83 -15.22 7.41
CA PRO A 10 -19.74 -15.73 8.78
C PRO A 10 -18.79 -14.85 9.60
N HIS A 11 -19.20 -14.44 10.79
CA HIS A 11 -18.39 -13.61 11.68
C HIS A 11 -18.77 -13.85 13.13
N ILE A 12 -17.82 -13.61 14.03
CA ILE A 12 -18.06 -13.55 15.46
C ILE A 12 -18.43 -12.10 15.78
N LYS A 13 -19.64 -11.86 16.30
CA LYS A 13 -20.05 -10.52 16.71
C LYS A 13 -19.32 -10.14 18.01
N PHE A 14 -18.61 -9.01 18.00
CA PHE A 14 -17.97 -8.44 19.17
C PHE A 14 -18.28 -6.94 19.25
N GLY A 15 -19.41 -6.59 19.87
CA GLY A 15 -19.90 -5.21 19.94
C GLY A 15 -20.16 -4.62 18.55
N MET A 16 -19.48 -3.51 18.23
CA MET A 16 -19.53 -2.87 16.91
C MET A 16 -18.67 -3.60 15.85
N PHE A 17 -17.81 -4.52 16.27
CA PHE A 17 -16.89 -5.23 15.40
C PHE A 17 -17.45 -6.59 14.97
N LYS A 18 -17.10 -6.99 13.75
CA LYS A 18 -17.45 -8.29 13.19
C LYS A 18 -16.16 -9.07 13.04
N ILE A 19 -15.74 -9.77 14.08
CA ILE A 19 -14.47 -10.49 14.09
C ILE A 19 -14.51 -11.59 13.01
N ARG A 20 -13.56 -11.53 12.09
CA ARG A 20 -13.38 -12.50 11.02
C ARG A 20 -11.99 -13.09 11.10
N ILE A 21 -11.94 -14.35 11.52
CA ILE A 21 -10.69 -15.09 11.61
C ILE A 21 -10.30 -15.59 10.20
N PRO A 22 -9.09 -15.27 9.71
CA PRO A 22 -8.52 -15.84 8.47
C PRO A 22 -8.65 -17.36 8.43
N PHE A 23 -8.88 -17.93 7.25
CA PHE A 23 -9.03 -19.39 6.99
C PHE A 23 -10.27 -20.08 7.59
N ILE A 24 -10.93 -19.51 8.60
CA ILE A 24 -12.17 -20.04 9.17
C ILE A 24 -13.38 -19.36 8.53
N HIS A 25 -13.36 -18.02 8.49
CA HIS A 25 -14.47 -17.21 7.98
C HIS A 25 -14.26 -16.78 6.52
N TYR A 26 -13.01 -16.86 6.05
CA TYR A 26 -12.61 -16.51 4.69
C TYR A 26 -12.34 -17.76 3.88
N ARG A 27 -12.91 -17.83 2.67
CA ARG A 27 -12.51 -18.81 1.68
C ARG A 27 -11.11 -18.44 1.19
N PHE A 28 -10.19 -19.40 1.19
CA PHE A 28 -8.86 -19.16 0.68
C PHE A 28 -8.87 -19.13 -0.86
N GLU A 29 -8.78 -17.94 -1.43
CA GLU A 29 -8.59 -17.73 -2.87
C GLU A 29 -7.11 -17.47 -3.14
N LYS A 30 -6.48 -18.33 -3.96
CA LYS A 30 -5.04 -18.22 -4.28
C LYS A 30 -4.67 -16.86 -4.90
N PRO A 31 -5.49 -16.26 -5.80
CA PRO A 31 -5.18 -14.95 -6.36
C PRO A 31 -5.11 -13.86 -5.30
N GLU A 32 -6.05 -13.85 -4.36
CA GLU A 32 -6.11 -12.88 -3.27
C GLU A 32 -4.93 -13.04 -2.29
N ALA A 33 -4.54 -14.28 -1.99
CA ALA A 33 -3.40 -14.56 -1.11
C ALA A 33 -2.08 -14.02 -1.70
N ILE A 34 -1.82 -14.27 -2.99
CA ILE A 34 -0.62 -13.78 -3.68
C ILE A 34 -0.66 -12.25 -3.80
N GLN A 35 -1.83 -11.68 -4.11
CA GLN A 35 -1.99 -10.22 -4.17
C GLN A 35 -1.73 -9.57 -2.81
N GLY A 36 -2.23 -10.17 -1.73
CA GLY A 36 -1.99 -9.71 -0.36
C GLY A 36 -0.52 -9.74 0.02
N ILE A 37 0.20 -10.82 -0.32
CA ILE A 37 1.64 -10.93 -0.05
C ILE A 37 2.42 -9.84 -0.80
N ILE A 38 2.19 -9.69 -2.11
CA ILE A 38 2.94 -8.71 -2.93
C ILE A 38 2.59 -7.27 -2.53
N SER A 39 1.33 -7.00 -2.21
CA SER A 39 0.91 -5.70 -1.68
C SER A 39 1.56 -5.40 -0.32
N SER A 40 1.72 -6.41 0.54
CA SER A 40 2.43 -6.26 1.82
C SER A 40 3.91 -5.94 1.61
N MET A 41 4.57 -6.58 0.64
CA MET A 41 5.97 -6.25 0.30
C MET A 41 6.11 -4.80 -0.19
N THR A 42 5.12 -4.29 -0.92
CA THR A 42 5.12 -2.90 -1.39
C THR A 42 5.11 -1.91 -0.22
N SER A 43 4.43 -2.26 0.88
CA SER A 43 4.42 -1.46 2.11
C SER A 43 5.79 -1.38 2.79
N LEU A 44 6.73 -2.29 2.52
CA LEU A 44 8.09 -2.19 3.05
C LEU A 44 8.86 -0.97 2.49
N GLY A 45 8.34 -0.27 1.47
CA GLY A 45 8.88 0.99 0.98
C GLY A 45 9.02 2.10 2.05
N THR A 46 8.33 2.02 3.19
CA THR A 46 8.43 3.01 4.27
C THR A 46 9.73 2.87 5.03
N ILE A 47 10.43 1.73 4.93
CA ILE A 47 11.75 1.61 5.53
C ILE A 47 12.69 2.64 4.90
N GLY A 48 12.73 2.71 3.57
CA GLY A 48 13.53 3.71 2.85
C GLY A 48 13.08 5.14 3.14
N LEU A 49 11.76 5.39 3.22
CA LEU A 49 11.24 6.72 3.53
C LEU A 49 11.60 7.15 4.96
N SER A 50 11.48 6.24 5.93
CA SER A 50 11.77 6.48 7.34
C SER A 50 13.25 6.73 7.57
N THR A 51 14.13 5.98 6.91
CA THR A 51 15.58 6.21 7.00
C THR A 51 15.97 7.55 6.37
N GLN A 52 15.43 7.87 5.18
CA GLN A 52 15.75 9.10 4.46
C GLN A 52 15.18 10.36 5.10
N ILE A 53 13.94 10.32 5.58
CA ILE A 53 13.25 11.49 6.11
C ILE A 53 13.48 11.63 7.61
N LEU A 54 13.43 10.55 8.39
CA LEU A 54 13.52 10.64 9.86
C LEU A 54 14.96 10.45 10.36
N GLY A 55 15.85 9.85 9.54
CA GLY A 55 17.20 9.50 9.97
C GLY A 55 17.21 8.29 10.91
N LEU A 56 16.18 7.44 10.86
CA LEU A 56 16.09 6.26 11.70
C LEU A 56 17.12 5.19 11.28
N PRO A 57 17.69 4.44 12.23
CA PRO A 57 18.43 3.22 11.92
C PRO A 57 17.55 2.23 11.16
N TYR A 58 18.17 1.45 10.27
CA TYR A 58 17.47 0.52 9.38
C TYR A 58 16.66 -0.53 10.18
N GLU A 59 17.23 -1.02 11.27
CA GLU A 59 16.67 -2.04 12.15
C GLU A 59 15.39 -1.55 12.86
N VAL A 60 15.41 -0.28 13.27
CA VAL A 60 14.27 0.39 13.90
C VAL A 60 13.16 0.62 12.87
N ALA A 61 13.51 1.11 11.67
CA ALA A 61 12.56 1.33 10.60
C ALA A 61 11.90 0.01 10.14
N TRP A 62 12.65 -1.10 10.11
CA TRP A 62 12.14 -2.43 9.80
C TRP A 62 11.13 -2.90 10.85
N SER A 63 11.47 -2.76 12.13
CA SER A 63 10.58 -3.10 13.25
C SER A 63 9.28 -2.30 13.21
N MET A 64 9.36 -0.99 12.95
CA MET A 64 8.19 -0.12 12.78
C MET A 64 7.30 -0.57 11.62
N ALA A 65 7.89 -0.95 10.48
CA ALA A 65 7.14 -1.41 9.31
C ALA A 65 6.39 -2.72 9.59
N ILE A 66 7.00 -3.66 10.32
CA ILE A 66 6.34 -4.92 10.71
C ILE A 66 5.17 -4.67 11.66
N ILE A 67 5.39 -3.86 12.71
CA ILE A 67 4.33 -3.51 13.67
C ILE A 67 3.15 -2.85 12.95
N ASN A 68 3.44 -1.89 12.08
CA ASN A 68 2.41 -1.21 11.28
C ASN A 68 1.65 -2.19 10.36
N SER A 69 2.34 -3.13 9.73
CA SER A 69 1.72 -4.14 8.87
C SER A 69 0.80 -5.07 9.65
N ILE A 70 1.19 -5.49 10.86
CA ILE A 70 0.35 -6.30 11.75
C ILE A 70 -0.89 -5.50 12.17
N LEU A 71 -0.73 -4.20 12.48
CA LEU A 71 -1.85 -3.33 12.84
C LEU A 71 -2.83 -3.12 11.67
N TYR A 72 -2.38 -3.15 10.40
CA TYR A 72 -3.30 -3.14 9.26
C TYR A 72 -4.15 -4.41 9.17
N CYS A 73 -3.59 -5.57 9.53
CA CYS A 73 -4.37 -6.80 9.62
C CYS A 73 -5.47 -6.74 10.68
N LEU A 74 -5.35 -5.85 11.67
CA LEU A 74 -6.39 -5.66 12.69
C LEU A 74 -7.72 -5.18 12.07
N HIS A 75 -7.69 -4.35 11.02
CA HIS A 75 -8.92 -3.90 10.36
C HIS A 75 -9.68 -5.05 9.70
N VAL A 76 -8.95 -5.91 8.98
CA VAL A 76 -9.53 -7.11 8.35
C VAL A 76 -10.03 -8.10 9.39
N PHE A 77 -9.30 -8.23 10.49
CA PHE A 77 -9.70 -9.04 11.62
C PHE A 77 -10.98 -8.50 12.28
N MET A 78 -11.13 -7.17 12.42
CA MET A 78 -12.29 -6.51 13.01
C MET A 78 -13.51 -6.42 12.06
N GLY A 79 -13.38 -6.91 10.82
CA GLY A 79 -14.50 -7.15 9.91
C GLY A 79 -14.60 -6.20 8.73
N ASP A 80 -13.63 -5.30 8.55
CA ASP A 80 -13.51 -4.47 7.35
C ASP A 80 -12.95 -5.32 6.19
N PRO A 81 -13.62 -5.41 5.02
CA PRO A 81 -13.07 -6.14 3.88
C PRO A 81 -11.85 -5.46 3.25
N VAL A 82 -11.52 -4.23 3.64
CA VAL A 82 -10.41 -3.46 3.08
C VAL A 82 -9.20 -3.53 4.00
N VAL A 83 -8.04 -3.85 3.42
CA VAL A 83 -6.75 -3.65 4.09
C VAL A 83 -6.41 -2.16 3.98
N PRO A 84 -6.37 -1.41 5.10
CA PRO A 84 -5.95 -0.02 5.05
C PRO A 84 -4.49 0.07 4.64
N GLY A 85 -4.16 1.12 3.90
CA GLY A 85 -2.80 1.43 3.49
C GLY A 85 -2.46 2.88 3.82
N TRP A 86 -1.31 3.32 3.33
CA TRP A 86 -0.93 4.72 3.51
C TRP A 86 -1.81 5.62 2.69
N ILE A 87 -1.97 6.82 3.21
CA ILE A 87 -2.55 7.91 2.46
C ILE A 87 -1.39 8.51 1.65
N THR A 88 -1.15 8.01 0.44
CA THR A 88 -0.04 8.47 -0.43
C THR A 88 -0.02 9.99 -0.58
N ALA A 89 -1.21 10.60 -0.66
CA ALA A 89 -1.39 12.05 -0.68
C ALA A 89 -0.80 12.78 0.54
N SER A 90 -0.82 12.12 1.69
CA SER A 90 -0.31 12.67 2.94
C SER A 90 1.21 12.67 2.99
N ILE A 91 1.90 11.83 2.20
CA ILE A 91 3.36 11.72 2.24
C ILE A 91 3.99 13.08 1.92
N THR A 92 3.56 13.73 0.84
CA THR A 92 4.08 15.05 0.44
C THR A 92 3.84 16.11 1.52
N LEU A 93 2.61 16.16 2.08
CA LEU A 93 2.24 17.13 3.10
C LEU A 93 2.99 16.90 4.42
N THR A 94 3.05 15.65 4.86
CA THR A 94 3.74 15.24 6.08
C THR A 94 5.25 15.50 5.94
N THR A 95 5.83 15.17 4.78
CA THR A 95 7.26 15.46 4.51
C THR A 95 7.53 16.96 4.59
N ALA A 96 6.71 17.80 3.93
CA ALA A 96 6.86 19.25 3.99
C ALA A 96 6.74 19.82 5.41
N TYR A 97 5.91 19.23 6.27
CA TYR A 97 5.81 19.57 7.69
C TYR A 97 7.08 19.14 8.46
N LEU A 98 7.52 17.90 8.28
CA LEU A 98 8.66 17.32 9.01
C LEU A 98 9.99 18.01 8.67
N LEU A 99 10.15 18.51 7.44
CA LEU A 99 11.34 19.25 7.01
C LEU A 99 11.53 20.59 7.75
N LYS A 100 10.52 21.07 8.49
CA LYS A 100 10.65 22.26 9.35
C LYS A 100 11.40 21.99 10.65
N PHE A 101 11.59 20.73 11.02
CA PHE A 101 12.27 20.30 12.25
C PHE A 101 13.64 19.70 11.94
N SER A 102 14.55 19.75 12.91
CA SER A 102 15.87 19.11 12.77
C SER A 102 15.73 17.59 12.65
N MET A 103 16.58 16.95 11.84
CA MET A 103 16.55 15.50 11.65
C MET A 103 16.96 14.80 12.96
N GLY A 104 16.32 13.66 13.27
CA GLY A 104 16.52 12.92 14.51
C GLY A 104 15.32 13.04 15.44
N ILE A 105 15.57 13.24 16.73
CA ILE A 105 14.56 13.12 17.79
C ILE A 105 13.40 14.11 17.61
N GLU A 106 13.70 15.38 17.29
CA GLU A 106 12.65 16.41 17.11
C GLU A 106 11.68 16.04 15.99
N ARG A 107 12.19 15.54 14.86
CA ARG A 107 11.35 15.13 13.73
C ARG A 107 10.50 13.90 14.07
N ILE A 108 11.04 12.94 14.82
CA ILE A 108 10.28 11.77 15.29
C ILE A 108 9.16 12.19 16.25
N GLN A 109 9.44 13.12 17.18
CA GLN A 109 8.45 13.67 18.09
C GLN A 109 7.36 14.45 17.34
N ALA A 110 7.74 15.27 16.35
CA ALA A 110 6.81 16.00 15.50
C ALA A 110 5.90 15.06 14.69
N LEU A 111 6.46 13.97 14.14
CA LEU A 111 5.67 12.95 13.46
C LEU A 111 4.72 12.24 14.44
N THR A 112 5.20 11.89 15.63
CA THR A 112 4.40 11.20 16.64
C THR A 112 3.22 12.05 17.10
N ALA A 113 3.46 13.34 17.38
CA ALA A 113 2.41 14.30 17.73
C ALA A 113 1.36 14.41 16.62
N LEU A 114 1.81 14.54 15.35
CA LEU A 114 0.92 14.60 14.20
C LEU A 114 0.04 13.33 14.08
N GLN A 115 0.59 12.13 14.31
CA GLN A 115 -0.17 10.88 14.27
C GLN A 115 -1.16 10.76 15.44
N ILE A 116 -0.79 11.23 16.64
CA ILE A 116 -1.69 11.27 17.79
C ILE A 116 -2.87 12.22 17.52
N ASP A 117 -2.61 13.42 17.01
CA ASP A 117 -3.65 14.38 16.66
C ASP A 117 -4.61 13.81 15.60
N LEU A 118 -4.06 13.21 14.54
CA LEU A 118 -4.85 12.52 13.51
C LEU A 118 -5.67 11.37 14.10
N GLY A 119 -5.09 10.57 14.98
CA GLY A 119 -5.78 9.48 15.68
C GLY A 119 -6.96 9.98 16.51
N ILE A 120 -6.76 11.04 17.30
CA ILE A 120 -7.81 11.68 18.10
C ILE A 120 -8.93 12.20 17.18
N ILE A 121 -8.57 12.93 16.12
CA ILE A 121 -9.53 13.46 15.15
C ILE A 121 -10.34 12.33 14.51
N PHE A 122 -9.70 11.22 14.11
CA PHE A 122 -10.38 10.07 13.51
C PHE A 122 -11.28 9.33 14.48
N ILE A 123 -10.87 9.16 15.74
CA ILE A 123 -11.72 8.56 16.78
C ILE A 123 -12.95 9.45 17.02
N LEU A 124 -12.77 10.76 17.18
CA LEU A 124 -13.87 11.70 17.38
C LEU A 124 -14.83 11.70 16.19
N MET A 125 -14.31 11.77 14.96
CA MET A 125 -15.15 11.75 13.75
C MET A 125 -15.82 10.38 13.52
N GLY A 126 -15.18 9.29 13.89
CA GLY A 126 -15.70 7.93 13.81
C GLY A 126 -16.87 7.71 14.77
N ILE A 127 -16.70 8.12 16.04
CA ILE A 127 -17.75 8.01 17.07
C ILE A 127 -18.94 8.93 16.74
N THR A 128 -18.67 10.15 16.31
CA THR A 128 -19.74 11.14 16.03
C THR A 128 -20.43 10.94 14.67
N GLY A 129 -19.87 10.09 13.79
CA GLY A 129 -20.35 9.92 12.41
C GLY A 129 -20.20 11.17 11.53
N VAL A 130 -19.47 12.19 12.01
CA VAL A 130 -19.26 13.46 11.28
C VAL A 130 -18.41 13.25 10.04
N ALA A 131 -17.52 12.24 10.02
CA ALA A 131 -16.71 11.89 8.86
C ALA A 131 -17.55 11.75 7.58
N GLY A 132 -18.63 10.97 7.64
CA GLY A 132 -19.50 10.75 6.48
C GLY A 132 -20.20 12.02 6.00
N LYS A 133 -20.62 12.89 6.93
CA LYS A 133 -21.24 14.19 6.62
C LYS A 133 -20.25 15.19 6.03
N LEU A 134 -19.01 15.17 6.48
CA LEU A 134 -17.96 16.04 5.95
C LEU A 134 -17.61 15.63 4.51
N VAL A 135 -17.38 14.33 4.29
CA VAL A 135 -17.05 13.79 2.96
C VAL A 135 -18.19 14.00 1.96
N SER A 136 -19.45 13.93 2.38
CA SER A 136 -20.59 14.18 1.49
C SER A 136 -20.76 15.65 1.09
N LYS A 137 -20.30 16.60 1.93
CA LYS A 137 -20.31 18.03 1.62
C LYS A 137 -19.23 18.46 0.64
N ILE A 138 -18.15 17.69 0.50
CA ILE A 138 -17.04 18.04 -0.40
C ILE A 138 -17.45 17.72 -1.86
N PRO A 139 -17.44 18.72 -2.77
CA PRO A 139 -17.75 18.52 -4.19
C PRO A 139 -16.83 17.50 -4.84
N ASN A 140 -17.36 16.72 -5.80
CA ASN A 140 -16.58 15.73 -6.54
C ASN A 140 -15.39 16.35 -7.28
N SER A 141 -15.50 17.61 -7.72
CA SER A 141 -14.39 18.33 -8.36
C SER A 141 -13.18 18.51 -7.44
N ILE A 142 -13.40 18.75 -6.13
CA ILE A 142 -12.31 18.86 -5.15
C ILE A 142 -11.69 17.49 -4.91
N LYS A 143 -12.51 16.44 -4.75
CA LYS A 143 -12.02 15.07 -4.59
C LYS A 143 -11.18 14.62 -5.78
N GLY A 144 -11.64 14.90 -7.00
CA GLY A 144 -10.93 14.63 -8.23
C GLY A 144 -9.64 15.44 -8.35
N GLY A 145 -9.66 16.73 -7.97
CA GLY A 145 -8.47 17.58 -7.95
C GLY A 145 -7.39 17.08 -6.99
N ILE A 146 -7.78 16.66 -5.78
CA ILE A 146 -6.86 16.04 -4.81
C ILE A 146 -6.27 14.76 -5.41
N LEU A 147 -7.10 13.87 -5.96
CA LEU A 147 -6.62 12.60 -6.54
C LEU A 147 -5.66 12.82 -7.72
N MET A 148 -5.97 13.76 -8.61
CA MET A 148 -5.09 14.12 -9.73
C MET A 148 -3.78 14.75 -9.27
N GLY A 149 -3.84 15.66 -8.30
CA GLY A 149 -2.65 16.30 -7.72
C GLY A 149 -1.69 15.29 -7.11
N VAL A 150 -2.22 14.24 -6.47
CA VAL A 150 -1.43 13.13 -5.93
C VAL A 150 -0.74 12.36 -7.04
N GLY A 151 -1.47 12.00 -8.11
CA GLY A 151 -0.88 11.31 -9.26
C GLY A 151 0.28 12.10 -9.89
N ILE A 152 0.07 13.40 -10.11
CA ILE A 152 1.11 14.30 -10.67
C ILE A 152 2.30 14.43 -9.70
N SER A 153 2.05 14.61 -8.40
CA SER A 153 3.10 14.72 -7.38
C SER A 153 3.96 13.47 -7.31
N THR A 154 3.35 12.28 -7.42
CA THR A 154 4.10 11.01 -7.44
C THR A 154 5.00 10.94 -8.65
N ILE A 155 4.51 11.28 -9.85
CA ILE A 155 5.32 11.29 -11.07
C ILE A 155 6.50 12.27 -10.91
N ILE A 156 6.25 13.50 -10.46
CA ILE A 156 7.31 14.49 -10.24
C ILE A 156 8.34 13.99 -9.22
N SER A 157 7.90 13.33 -8.15
CA SER A 157 8.81 12.80 -7.12
C SER A 157 9.70 11.66 -7.64
N GLU A 158 9.19 10.85 -8.56
CA GLU A 158 9.93 9.71 -9.12
C GLU A 158 10.92 10.12 -10.22
N PHE A 159 10.63 11.21 -10.95
CA PHE A 159 11.47 11.77 -12.03
C PHE A 159 12.45 12.86 -11.56
N ASN A 160 12.49 13.18 -10.27
CA ASN A 160 13.46 14.12 -9.70
C ASN A 160 14.89 13.51 -9.77
N PRO A 161 16.02 14.25 -9.74
CA PRO A 161 17.37 13.68 -9.78
C PRO A 161 17.75 12.78 -8.59
N LYS A 162 16.90 12.71 -7.57
CA LYS A 162 16.98 11.76 -6.43
C LYS A 162 15.86 10.72 -6.47
N GLY A 163 15.07 10.71 -7.53
CA GLY A 163 13.95 9.80 -7.76
C GLY A 163 14.43 8.45 -8.27
N ARG A 164 13.52 7.47 -8.30
CA ARG A 164 13.89 6.08 -8.59
C ARG A 164 13.91 5.80 -10.09
N PHE A 165 13.39 6.71 -10.91
CA PHE A 165 13.36 6.55 -12.37
C PHE A 165 14.77 6.47 -12.96
N ASP A 166 15.72 7.29 -12.47
CA ASP A 166 17.10 7.27 -12.94
C ASP A 166 17.83 5.96 -12.61
N SER A 167 17.40 5.28 -11.53
CA SER A 167 17.98 4.00 -11.11
C SER A 167 17.37 2.78 -11.83
N TYR A 168 16.09 2.85 -12.19
CA TYR A 168 15.35 1.71 -12.77
C TYR A 168 14.46 2.12 -13.98
N PRO A 169 15.03 2.77 -15.02
CA PRO A 169 14.24 3.39 -16.08
C PRO A 169 13.45 2.39 -16.93
N ILE A 170 14.03 1.24 -17.29
CA ILE A 170 13.39 0.23 -18.15
C ILE A 170 12.31 -0.51 -17.34
N SER A 171 12.64 -0.93 -16.12
CA SER A 171 11.74 -1.64 -15.22
C SER A 171 10.47 -0.83 -14.92
N ILE A 172 10.63 0.45 -14.57
CA ILE A 172 9.51 1.35 -14.25
C ILE A 172 8.67 1.61 -15.50
N THR A 173 9.30 1.89 -16.64
CA THR A 173 8.58 2.17 -17.90
C THR A 173 7.72 0.98 -18.34
N VAL A 174 8.29 -0.22 -18.35
CA VAL A 174 7.54 -1.43 -18.72
C VAL A 174 6.45 -1.74 -17.69
N GLY A 175 6.74 -1.56 -16.41
CA GLY A 175 5.75 -1.71 -15.34
C GLY A 175 4.54 -0.80 -15.52
N ILE A 176 4.75 0.48 -15.82
CA ILE A 176 3.66 1.44 -16.07
C ILE A 176 2.86 1.04 -17.32
N LEU A 177 3.53 0.69 -18.42
CA LEU A 177 2.85 0.29 -19.65
C LEU A 177 1.98 -0.95 -19.45
N VAL A 178 2.50 -1.96 -18.76
CA VAL A 178 1.75 -3.19 -18.45
C VAL A 178 0.61 -2.91 -17.49
N ALA A 179 0.84 -2.09 -16.45
CA ALA A 179 -0.22 -1.68 -15.52
C ALA A 179 -1.35 -0.95 -16.25
N CYS A 180 -1.03 0.02 -17.10
CA CYS A 180 -2.02 0.74 -17.90
C CYS A 180 -2.78 -0.21 -18.84
N PHE A 181 -2.08 -1.15 -19.48
CA PHE A 181 -2.69 -2.11 -20.38
C PHE A 181 -3.61 -3.10 -19.66
N VAL A 182 -3.21 -3.63 -18.50
CA VAL A 182 -4.02 -4.60 -17.74
C VAL A 182 -5.22 -3.91 -17.06
N MET A 183 -5.07 -2.69 -16.57
CA MET A 183 -6.11 -2.02 -15.79
C MET A 183 -7.13 -1.25 -16.62
N PHE A 184 -6.72 -0.62 -17.73
CA PHE A 184 -7.54 0.37 -18.43
C PHE A 184 -7.82 0.04 -19.90
N SER A 185 -7.25 -1.04 -20.45
CA SER A 185 -7.41 -1.38 -21.87
C SER A 185 -8.64 -2.24 -22.14
N GLU A 186 -9.58 -1.72 -22.94
CA GLU A 186 -10.71 -2.51 -23.46
C GLU A 186 -10.24 -3.71 -24.31
N ARG A 187 -9.08 -3.59 -24.96
CA ARG A 187 -8.49 -4.71 -25.72
C ARG A 187 -8.08 -5.85 -24.81
N PHE A 188 -7.54 -5.56 -23.62
CA PHE A 188 -7.20 -6.60 -22.65
C PHE A 188 -8.46 -7.32 -22.15
N ASP A 189 -9.54 -6.58 -21.92
CA ASP A 189 -10.82 -7.14 -21.50
C ASP A 189 -11.48 -8.08 -22.52
N THR A 190 -11.28 -7.83 -23.81
CA THR A 190 -11.76 -8.75 -24.86
C THR A 190 -10.81 -9.94 -25.08
N LEU A 191 -9.50 -9.75 -24.89
CA LEU A 191 -8.49 -10.80 -25.05
C LEU A 191 -8.47 -11.79 -23.88
N LYS A 192 -8.73 -11.34 -22.64
CA LYS A 192 -8.75 -12.21 -21.45
C LYS A 192 -9.84 -13.29 -21.52
N VAL A 193 -10.94 -13.03 -22.23
CA VAL A 193 -12.01 -14.02 -22.43
C VAL A 193 -11.57 -15.15 -23.35
N LYS A 194 -10.63 -14.88 -24.28
CA LYS A 194 -10.19 -15.85 -25.31
C LYS A 194 -8.95 -16.64 -24.89
N ASN A 195 -8.13 -16.12 -23.98
CA ASN A 195 -6.88 -16.76 -23.56
C ASN A 195 -6.84 -16.96 -22.04
N LYS A 196 -6.72 -18.23 -21.60
CA LYS A 196 -6.61 -18.60 -20.19
C LYS A 196 -5.43 -17.91 -19.50
N PHE A 197 -4.31 -17.67 -20.18
CA PHE A 197 -3.16 -16.98 -19.59
C PHE A 197 -3.47 -15.51 -19.26
N LEU A 198 -4.08 -14.78 -20.21
CA LEU A 198 -4.48 -13.39 -20.02
C LEU A 198 -5.62 -13.26 -19.00
N PHE A 199 -6.49 -14.26 -18.90
CA PHE A 199 -7.49 -14.36 -17.84
C PHE A 199 -6.84 -14.36 -16.46
N HIS A 200 -5.90 -15.28 -16.21
CA HIS A 200 -5.21 -15.35 -14.92
C HIS A 200 -4.40 -14.08 -14.66
N LEU A 201 -3.70 -13.54 -15.66
CA LEU A 201 -2.96 -12.28 -15.53
C LEU A 201 -3.87 -11.12 -15.09
N GLY A 202 -5.09 -11.08 -15.64
CA GLY A 202 -6.11 -10.09 -15.28
C GLY A 202 -6.66 -10.27 -13.87
N GLU A 203 -6.80 -11.52 -13.39
CA GLU A 203 -7.23 -11.78 -12.00
C GLU A 203 -6.27 -11.20 -10.96
N TYR A 204 -4.96 -11.13 -11.28
CA TYR A 204 -3.95 -10.51 -10.41
C TYR A 204 -3.86 -8.97 -10.53
N GLY A 205 -4.57 -8.35 -11.46
CA GLY A 205 -4.65 -6.88 -11.58
C GLY A 205 -3.28 -6.18 -11.60
N VAL A 206 -3.10 -5.18 -10.73
CA VAL A 206 -1.85 -4.41 -10.57
C VAL A 206 -0.65 -5.30 -10.22
N VAL A 207 -0.88 -6.37 -9.46
CA VAL A 207 0.19 -7.27 -8.99
C VAL A 207 0.85 -7.99 -10.16
N SER A 208 0.10 -8.29 -11.21
CA SER A 208 0.67 -8.84 -12.44
C SER A 208 1.67 -7.88 -13.09
N ALA A 209 1.37 -6.58 -13.12
CA ALA A 209 2.24 -5.57 -13.69
C ALA A 209 3.52 -5.37 -12.85
N ILE A 210 3.41 -5.43 -11.52
CA ILE A 210 4.56 -5.39 -10.60
C ILE A 210 5.49 -6.58 -10.85
N LEU A 211 4.94 -7.78 -11.00
CA LEU A 211 5.74 -8.99 -11.28
C LEU A 211 6.46 -8.88 -12.64
N VAL A 212 5.78 -8.41 -13.67
CA VAL A 212 6.40 -8.20 -14.99
C VAL A 212 7.50 -7.16 -14.93
N SER A 213 7.26 -6.04 -14.23
CA SER A 213 8.27 -4.99 -13.99
C SER A 213 9.51 -5.55 -13.29
N LEU A 214 9.34 -6.33 -12.21
CA LEU A 214 10.44 -6.96 -11.49
C LEU A 214 11.26 -7.90 -12.38
N ILE A 215 10.60 -8.77 -13.16
CA ILE A 215 11.27 -9.69 -14.08
C ILE A 215 12.10 -8.91 -15.10
N VAL A 216 11.50 -7.88 -15.72
CA VAL A 216 12.17 -7.04 -16.71
C VAL A 216 13.35 -6.27 -16.10
N GLY A 217 13.23 -5.78 -14.87
CA GLY A 217 14.31 -5.10 -14.16
C GLY A 217 15.51 -6.02 -13.89
N ILE A 218 15.26 -7.29 -13.56
CA ILE A 218 16.33 -8.30 -13.39
C ILE A 218 17.01 -8.60 -14.74
N PHE A 219 16.22 -8.82 -15.81
CA PHE A 219 16.77 -9.08 -17.15
C PHE A 219 17.58 -7.90 -17.70
N SER A 220 17.14 -6.68 -17.42
CA SER A 220 17.81 -5.44 -17.83
C SER A 220 19.04 -5.12 -16.96
N ARG A 221 19.31 -5.93 -15.92
CA ARG A 221 20.36 -5.72 -14.90
C ARG A 221 20.26 -4.40 -14.13
N GLU A 222 19.09 -3.78 -14.13
CA GLU A 222 18.80 -2.60 -13.29
C GLU A 222 18.60 -3.03 -11.84
N ILE A 223 17.98 -4.19 -11.63
CA ILE A 223 17.75 -4.77 -10.32
C ILE A 223 18.76 -5.89 -10.12
N GLU A 224 19.62 -5.73 -9.12
CA GLU A 224 20.54 -6.80 -8.71
C GLU A 224 19.74 -7.99 -8.18
N ILE A 225 20.11 -9.20 -8.61
CA ILE A 225 19.54 -10.43 -8.05
C ILE A 225 19.97 -10.48 -6.57
N PRO A 226 19.03 -10.55 -5.62
CA PRO A 226 19.38 -10.61 -4.21
C PRO A 226 20.28 -11.82 -3.98
N ARG A 227 21.51 -11.58 -3.51
CA ARG A 227 22.41 -12.64 -3.06
C ARG A 227 21.85 -13.19 -1.75
N PHE A 228 21.18 -14.33 -1.82
CA PHE A 228 20.68 -15.03 -0.65
C PHE A 228 21.85 -15.56 0.18
N SER A 229 22.25 -14.83 1.21
CA SER A 229 23.07 -15.35 2.32
C SER A 229 22.16 -15.71 3.48
N PHE A 230 22.29 -16.94 4.00
CA PHE A 230 21.51 -17.46 5.13
C PHE A 230 21.71 -16.67 6.45
N ASP A 231 22.76 -15.84 6.53
CA ASP A 231 23.06 -15.01 7.70
C ASP A 231 22.05 -13.86 7.92
N ASN A 232 21.26 -13.49 6.90
CA ASN A 232 20.29 -12.39 6.99
C ASN A 232 18.89 -12.82 7.45
N LEU A 233 18.69 -14.08 7.84
CA LEU A 233 17.35 -14.62 8.15
C LEU A 233 16.88 -14.29 9.58
N VAL A 234 17.80 -14.07 10.52
CA VAL A 234 17.49 -13.68 11.90
C VAL A 234 18.58 -12.71 12.38
N TYR A 235 18.30 -11.41 12.35
CA TYR A 235 19.09 -10.46 13.12
C TYR A 235 18.66 -10.58 14.59
N ILE A 236 19.36 -11.42 15.36
CA ILE A 236 19.28 -11.37 16.81
C ILE A 236 20.07 -10.13 17.21
N VAL A 237 19.39 -9.18 17.86
CA VAL A 237 20.03 -8.00 18.44
C VAL A 237 20.98 -8.50 19.53
N ASP A 238 22.27 -8.49 19.26
CA ASP A 238 23.27 -8.65 20.32
C ASP A 238 23.33 -7.34 21.10
N PHE A 239 23.09 -7.42 22.41
CA PHE A 239 23.16 -6.31 23.37
C PHE A 239 24.60 -5.88 23.65
#